data_AF-A0A2A4ESD9-F1
#
_entry.id   AF-A0A2A4ESD9-F1
#
_cell.length_a   1.000
_cell.length_b   1.000
_cell.length_c   1.000
_cell.angle_alpha   90.00
_cell.angle_beta   90.00
_cell.angle_gamma   90.00
#
_symmetry.space_group_name_H-M   'P 1'
#
loop_
_entity.id
_entity.type
_entity.pdbx_description
1 polymer ?
#
loop_
_entity_poly.entity_id
_entity_poly.type
_entity_poly.pdbx_seq_one_letter_code
_entity_poly.pdbx_strand_id
1 'polypeptide(L)' 'MKSRILLALCPALLVGALSGCVVAPVEPAAPPAGVVYVAPVEVAPAPGYVWRYHARYGWGWWHPHHGWYRGWR' A
#
# COMPACT_ATOMS: atom_id res chain seq x y z
N MET A 1 -14.91 -40.52 -16.10
CA MET A 1 -15.07 -39.12 -16.57
C MET A 1 -15.22 -38.10 -15.42
N LYS A 2 -15.95 -38.40 -14.33
CA LYS A 2 -16.11 -37.52 -13.14
C LYS A 2 -14.78 -37.13 -12.42
N SER A 3 -13.81 -38.05 -12.34
CA SER A 3 -12.56 -37.87 -11.58
C SER A 3 -11.58 -36.86 -12.22
N ARG A 4 -11.63 -36.65 -13.55
CA ARG A 4 -10.77 -35.67 -14.25
C ARG A 4 -11.23 -34.22 -14.02
N ILE A 5 -12.51 -34.01 -13.72
CA ILE A 5 -13.11 -32.69 -13.46
C ILE A 5 -12.64 -32.17 -12.08
N LEU A 6 -12.56 -33.05 -11.08
CA LEU A 6 -12.09 -32.71 -9.73
C LEU A 6 -10.60 -32.35 -9.71
N LEU A 7 -9.78 -33.00 -10.53
CA LEU A 7 -8.33 -32.75 -10.62
C LEU A 7 -8.00 -31.37 -11.23
N ALA A 8 -8.84 -30.84 -12.12
CA ALA A 8 -8.63 -29.55 -12.77
C ALA A 8 -9.16 -28.35 -11.94
N LEU A 9 -10.11 -28.58 -11.04
CA LEU A 9 -10.73 -27.54 -10.21
C LEU A 9 -9.79 -27.02 -9.10
N CYS A 10 -8.98 -27.91 -8.51
CA CYS A 10 -8.07 -27.58 -7.41
C CYS A 10 -7.00 -26.52 -7.79
N PRO A 11 -6.25 -26.64 -8.90
CA PRO A 11 -5.26 -25.63 -9.27
C PRO A 11 -5.89 -24.31 -9.71
N ALA A 12 -7.07 -24.32 -10.32
CA ALA A 12 -7.75 -23.10 -10.74
C ALA A 12 -8.22 -22.24 -9.55
N LEU A 13 -8.68 -22.88 -8.46
CA LEU A 13 -9.04 -22.20 -7.21
C LEU A 13 -7.82 -21.57 -6.52
N LEU A 14 -6.68 -22.25 -6.52
CA LEU A 14 -5.43 -21.74 -5.94
C LEU A 14 -4.90 -20.51 -6.70
N VAL A 15 -4.98 -20.50 -8.03
CA VAL A 15 -4.58 -19.34 -8.84
C VAL A 15 -5.51 -18.14 -8.61
N GLY A 16 -6.82 -18.37 -8.50
CA GLY A 16 -7.78 -17.30 -8.19
C GLY A 16 -7.54 -16.64 -6.83
N ALA A 17 -7.17 -17.42 -5.81
CA ALA A 17 -6.90 -16.91 -4.46
C ALA A 17 -5.64 -16.01 -4.38
N LEU A 18 -4.70 -16.15 -5.32
CA LEU A 18 -3.46 -15.36 -5.38
C LEU A 18 -3.56 -14.15 -6.32
N SER A 19 -4.64 -14.04 -7.10
CA SER A 19 -4.77 -13.07 -8.20
C SER A 19 -5.26 -11.67 -7.80
N GLY A 20 -5.17 -11.29 -6.53
CA GLY A 20 -5.99 -10.19 -6.00
C GLY A 20 -5.31 -9.12 -5.15
N CYS A 21 -4.04 -8.78 -5.35
CA CYS A 21 -3.50 -7.55 -4.75
C CYS A 21 -3.91 -6.33 -5.59
N VAL A 22 -5.17 -5.91 -5.49
CA VAL A 22 -5.62 -4.62 -6.06
C VAL A 22 -5.04 -3.50 -5.20
N VAL A 23 -3.96 -2.89 -5.68
CA VAL A 23 -3.43 -1.66 -5.09
C VAL A 23 -4.28 -0.51 -5.60
N ALA A 24 -5.18 0.01 -4.77
CA ALA A 24 -5.89 1.24 -5.09
C ALA A 24 -4.87 2.39 -5.20
N PRO A 25 -4.93 3.23 -6.25
CA PRO A 25 -4.12 4.44 -6.30
C PRO A 25 -4.53 5.33 -5.13
N VAL A 26 -3.60 5.58 -4.20
CA VAL A 26 -3.81 6.62 -3.19
C VAL A 26 -3.46 7.95 -3.84
N GLU A 27 -4.44 8.82 -4.03
CA GLU A 27 -4.19 10.17 -4.52
C GLU A 27 -3.26 10.89 -3.52
N PRO A 28 -2.12 11.42 -3.96
CA PRO A 28 -1.21 12.11 -3.06
C PRO A 28 -1.90 13.31 -2.41
N ALA A 29 -1.76 13.45 -1.09
CA ALA A 29 -2.16 14.68 -0.43
C ALA A 29 -1.41 15.86 -1.06
N ALA A 30 -2.14 16.90 -1.46
CA ALA A 30 -1.53 18.07 -2.09
C ALA A 30 -0.47 18.69 -1.15
N PRO A 31 0.75 18.99 -1.64
CA PRO A 31 1.76 19.64 -0.82
C PRO A 31 1.32 21.02 -0.33
N PRO A 32 1.84 21.49 0.81
CA PRO A 32 1.80 22.90 1.16
C PRO A 32 2.41 23.79 0.08
N ALA A 33 2.02 25.07 0.05
CA ALA A 33 2.59 26.05 -0.88
C ALA A 33 4.13 26.12 -0.75
N GLY A 34 4.83 26.09 -1.89
CA GLY A 34 6.29 26.12 -1.94
C GLY A 34 6.96 24.76 -1.66
N VAL A 35 6.20 23.70 -1.40
CA VAL A 35 6.73 22.34 -1.23
C VAL A 35 6.47 21.54 -2.50
N VAL A 36 7.50 20.94 -3.07
CA VAL A 36 7.36 20.02 -4.20
C VAL A 36 6.96 18.64 -3.68
N TYR A 37 6.05 17.97 -4.37
CA TYR A 37 5.73 16.58 -4.10
C TYR A 37 6.93 15.67 -4.42
N VAL A 38 7.30 14.81 -3.46
CA VAL A 38 8.31 13.77 -3.66
C VAL A 38 7.64 12.43 -3.47
N ALA A 39 7.67 11.57 -4.49
CA ALA A 39 7.07 10.24 -4.41
C ALA A 39 7.78 9.35 -3.37
N PRO A 40 7.07 8.39 -2.74
CA PRO A 40 7.70 7.44 -1.84
C PRO A 40 8.80 6.65 -2.52
N VAL A 41 9.95 6.53 -1.87
CA VAL A 41 11.06 5.64 -2.30
C VAL A 41 10.96 4.25 -1.68
N GLU A 42 10.20 4.12 -0.61
CA GLU A 42 9.96 2.86 0.11
C GLU A 42 8.46 2.53 0.10
N VAL A 43 8.13 1.25 0.18
CA VAL A 43 6.74 0.80 0.32
C VAL A 43 6.14 1.24 1.65
N ALA A 44 4.81 1.34 1.70
CA ALA A 44 4.11 1.63 2.95
C ALA A 44 4.45 0.56 4.02
N PRO A 45 4.76 0.95 5.28
CA PRO A 45 5.20 0.01 6.32
C PRO A 45 4.16 -1.05 6.68
N ALA A 46 2.88 -0.69 6.63
CA ALA A 46 1.73 -1.53 6.93
C ALA A 46 0.45 -0.88 6.37
N PRO A 47 -0.69 -1.58 6.35
CA PRO A 47 -1.98 -0.97 6.02
C PRO A 47 -2.29 0.27 6.87
N GLY A 48 -2.92 1.27 6.26
CA GLY A 48 -3.33 2.52 6.93
C GLY A 48 -2.28 3.62 6.99
N TYR A 49 -1.03 3.36 6.60
CA TYR A 49 -0.04 4.41 6.42
C TYR A 49 -0.32 5.21 5.15
N VAL A 50 -0.27 6.53 5.26
CA VAL A 50 -0.46 7.47 4.15
C VAL A 50 0.79 8.32 3.97
N TRP A 51 1.08 8.67 2.73
CA TRP A 51 2.24 9.51 2.39
C TRP A 51 1.92 10.98 2.64
N ARG A 52 2.64 11.62 3.57
CA ARG A 52 2.35 12.99 4.03
C ARG A 52 3.63 13.81 4.18
N TYR A 53 3.47 15.13 4.11
CA TYR A 53 4.55 16.08 4.37
C TYR A 53 4.66 16.41 5.87
N HIS A 54 5.86 16.24 6.42
CA HIS A 54 6.27 16.67 7.75
C HIS A 54 7.12 17.94 7.64
N ALA A 55 6.77 19.01 8.35
CA ALA A 55 7.46 20.31 8.22
C ALA A 55 8.98 20.25 8.48
N ARG A 56 9.41 19.44 9.46
CA ARG A 56 10.84 19.26 9.81
C ARG A 56 11.60 18.22 8.97
N TYR A 57 10.96 17.12 8.57
CA TYR A 57 11.65 15.95 7.99
C TYR A 57 11.29 15.71 6.52
N GLY A 58 10.37 16.49 5.95
CA GLY A 58 9.91 16.34 4.58
C GLY A 58 8.87 15.23 4.42
N TRP A 59 8.86 14.58 3.27
CA TRP A 59 7.88 13.56 2.94
C TRP A 59 8.14 12.23 3.66
N GLY A 60 7.10 11.63 4.24
CA GLY A 60 7.20 10.39 4.99
C GLY A 60 5.86 9.68 5.20
N TRP A 61 5.92 8.48 5.78
CA TRP A 61 4.76 7.67 6.12
C TRP A 61 4.16 8.09 7.47
N TRP A 62 2.86 8.36 7.49
CA TRP A 62 2.10 8.70 8.70
C TRP A 62 0.89 7.79 8.87
N HIS A 63 0.62 7.39 10.11
CA HIS A 63 -0.55 6.60 10.49
C HIS A 63 -1.39 7.36 11.52
N PRO A 64 -2.73 7.38 11.42
CA PRO A 64 -3.58 8.12 12.34
C PRO A 64 -3.47 7.67 13.81
N HIS A 65 -3.20 6.38 14.04
CA HIS A 65 -3.07 5.83 15.40
C HIS A 65 -1.63 5.60 15.87
N HIS A 66 -0.64 5.59 14.96
CA HIS A 66 0.76 5.28 15.29
C HIS A 66 1.70 6.46 15.05
N GLY A 67 1.20 7.55 14.47
CA GLY A 67 1.99 8.74 14.15
C GLY A 67 2.93 8.49 12.97
N TRP A 68 4.05 9.18 12.97
CA TRP A 68 5.03 9.10 11.90
C TRP A 68 5.91 7.85 12.01
N TYR A 69 6.15 7.22 10.86
CA TYR A 69 7.11 6.14 10.74
C TYR A 69 8.54 6.65 11.02
N ARG A 70 9.47 5.76 11.37
CA ARG A 70 10.88 6.07 11.73
C ARG A 70 11.04 6.99 12.95
N GLY A 71 10.01 7.11 13.79
CA GLY A 71 10.10 7.84 15.07
C GLY A 71 10.15 9.37 14.91
N TRP A 72 9.69 9.91 13.78
CA TRP A 72 9.61 11.35 13.58
C TRP A 72 8.58 11.97 14.55
N ARG A 73 8.91 13.15 15.08
CA ARG A 73 8.11 13.91 16.05
C ARG A 73 8.08 15.39 15.67
#